data_AF-A0A9P6YTH2-F1
#
_entry.id   AF-A0A9P6YTH2-F1
#
_cell.length_a   1.000
_cell.length_b   1.000
_cell.length_c   1.000
_cell.angle_alpha   90.00
_cell.angle_beta   90.00
_cell.angle_gamma   90.00
#
_symmetry.space_group_name_H-M   'P 1'
#
loop_
_entity.id
_entity.type
_entity.pdbx_description
1 polymer ?
#
loop_
_entity_poly.entity_id
_entity_poly.type
_entity_poly.pdbx_seq_one_letter_code
_entity_poly.pdbx_strand_id
1 'polypeptide(L)'
;MKDELVFKRLVERDFGITDKTTEESWLKMYERLKTGKKEEKEDQQVMMNGQSHEIDYPEATATLIIEIKRVLYKSHSQNPSLCDICQTQNATYLNMHPSCHSEACRICLDNYVEDEKHYPIQLQLDTGDLYCFKCSKEEPHKLDGTATVNKILESLNAPESEQELDLRRKAEHMLYIQELRREDMSLKHYFVEKQWGRVWMLFRTREGSPLPGRITNNKLARNNSTLDPNIRLPMDKYRPSPETHADIVSVKLWNYLEKAYGVQGKAYNEDDIIAPEYARLRVYVDDFKKSINLYP
;
A
#
# COMPACT_ATOMS: atom_id res chain seq x y z
N MET A 1 16.32 -24.29 -22.31
CA MET A 1 17.14 -24.38 -21.08
C MET A 1 17.38 -23.02 -20.41
N LYS A 2 17.68 -21.93 -21.15
CA LYS A 2 17.81 -20.57 -20.58
C LYS A 2 16.48 -20.00 -20.05
N ASP A 3 15.36 -20.30 -20.71
CA ASP A 3 14.06 -19.73 -20.33
C ASP A 3 13.53 -20.31 -19.00
N GLU A 4 13.75 -21.61 -18.73
CA GLU A 4 13.29 -22.26 -17.49
C GLU A 4 13.85 -21.60 -16.21
N LEU A 5 15.11 -21.18 -16.23
CA LEU A 5 15.76 -20.54 -15.07
C LEU A 5 15.27 -19.11 -14.86
N VAL A 6 14.97 -18.40 -15.95
CA VAL A 6 14.38 -17.06 -15.89
C VAL A 6 12.97 -17.15 -15.33
N PHE A 7 12.14 -18.05 -15.84
CA PHE A 7 10.77 -18.21 -15.36
C PHE A 7 10.73 -18.79 -13.95
N LYS A 8 11.67 -19.66 -13.55
CA LYS A 8 11.80 -20.07 -12.15
C LYS A 8 12.02 -18.86 -11.23
N ARG A 9 12.97 -17.99 -11.56
CA ARG A 9 13.23 -16.77 -10.77
C ARG A 9 12.04 -15.81 -10.77
N LEU A 10 11.31 -15.71 -11.88
CA LEU A 10 10.11 -14.89 -11.95
C LEU A 10 8.98 -15.49 -11.10
N VAL A 11 8.81 -16.81 -11.09
CA VAL A 11 7.82 -17.48 -10.23
C VAL A 11 8.19 -17.36 -8.76
N GLU A 12 9.46 -17.53 -8.40
CA GLU A 12 9.97 -17.31 -7.04
C GLU A 12 9.79 -15.85 -6.60
N ARG A 13 10.10 -14.88 -7.47
CA ARG A 13 10.01 -13.45 -7.16
C ARG A 13 8.56 -12.95 -7.09
N ASP A 14 7.71 -13.35 -8.03
CA ASP A 14 6.37 -12.79 -8.20
C ASP A 14 5.31 -13.57 -7.40
N PHE A 15 5.54 -14.86 -7.15
CA PHE A 15 4.58 -15.76 -6.50
C PHE A 15 5.14 -16.52 -5.29
N GLY A 16 6.44 -16.42 -4.99
CA GLY A 16 7.05 -17.08 -3.83
C GLY A 16 7.16 -18.60 -3.93
N ILE A 17 6.96 -19.19 -5.11
CA ILE A 17 6.95 -20.64 -5.30
C ILE A 17 8.31 -21.14 -5.78
N THR A 18 8.93 -22.04 -5.03
CA THR A 18 10.27 -22.59 -5.30
C THR A 18 10.27 -23.93 -6.02
N ASP A 19 9.10 -24.60 -6.03
CA ASP A 19 8.94 -25.95 -6.55
C ASP A 19 7.76 -26.03 -7.53
N LYS A 20 7.92 -26.85 -8.58
CA LYS A 20 6.88 -27.14 -9.59
C LYS A 20 6.66 -28.65 -9.70
N THR A 21 5.51 -29.07 -10.21
CA THR A 21 5.28 -30.49 -10.52
C THR A 21 6.28 -30.97 -11.58
N THR A 22 6.57 -32.27 -11.58
CA THR A 22 7.55 -32.88 -12.49
C THR A 22 7.20 -32.73 -13.97
N GLU A 23 5.91 -32.54 -14.29
CA GLU A 23 5.38 -32.49 -15.66
C GLU A 23 5.11 -31.07 -16.19
N GLU A 24 5.01 -30.07 -15.31
CA GLU A 24 4.78 -28.66 -15.69
C GLU A 24 6.11 -27.94 -15.96
N SER A 25 6.16 -26.99 -16.89
CA SER A 25 7.34 -26.14 -17.13
C SER A 25 7.22 -24.81 -16.38
N TRP A 26 8.33 -24.19 -15.96
CA TRP A 26 8.27 -22.93 -15.20
C TRP A 26 7.57 -21.80 -15.98
N LEU A 27 7.71 -21.80 -17.30
CA LEU A 27 6.98 -20.88 -18.18
C LEU A 27 5.46 -21.07 -18.09
N LYS A 28 4.98 -22.32 -18.25
CA LYS A 28 3.54 -22.62 -18.20
C LYS A 28 2.95 -22.30 -16.82
N MET A 29 3.70 -22.60 -15.77
CA MET A 29 3.31 -22.27 -14.40
C MET A 29 3.21 -20.75 -14.21
N TYR A 30 4.18 -19.99 -14.70
CA TYR A 30 4.17 -18.52 -14.65
C TYR A 30 2.96 -17.93 -15.40
N GLU A 31 2.66 -18.45 -16.61
CA GLU A 31 1.51 -18.01 -17.39
C GLU A 31 0.17 -18.35 -16.71
N ARG A 32 0.05 -19.54 -16.11
CA ARG A 32 -1.13 -19.95 -15.34
C ARG A 32 -1.34 -19.06 -14.11
N LEU A 33 -0.29 -18.84 -13.32
CA LEU A 33 -0.33 -17.97 -12.14
C LEU A 33 -0.65 -16.52 -12.50
N LYS A 34 -0.17 -16.05 -13.66
CA LYS A 34 -0.45 -14.70 -14.17
C LYS A 34 -1.89 -14.53 -14.70
N THR A 35 -2.52 -15.60 -15.18
CA THR A 35 -3.85 -15.55 -15.82
C THR A 35 -5.01 -15.96 -14.91
N GLY A 36 -4.74 -16.41 -13.68
CA GLY A 36 -5.76 -16.60 -12.64
C GLY A 36 -6.81 -17.68 -12.92
N LYS A 37 -6.61 -18.55 -13.93
CA LYS A 37 -7.53 -19.67 -14.18
C LYS A 37 -7.31 -20.77 -13.14
N LYS A 38 -8.15 -20.77 -12.10
CA LYS A 38 -8.40 -21.93 -11.25
C LYS A 38 -8.90 -23.07 -12.13
N GLU A 39 -8.16 -24.17 -12.20
CA GLU A 39 -8.73 -25.45 -12.61
C GLU A 39 -9.71 -25.87 -11.52
N GLU A 40 -10.98 -25.88 -11.87
CA GLU A 40 -12.06 -26.46 -11.09
C GLU A 40 -11.78 -27.96 -10.92
N LYS A 41 -11.59 -28.39 -9.67
CA LYS A 41 -11.85 -29.78 -9.30
C LYS A 41 -13.28 -29.85 -8.78
N GLU A 42 -14.14 -30.39 -9.61
CA GLU A 42 -15.50 -30.81 -9.25
C GLU A 42 -15.47 -31.92 -8.19
N ASP A 43 -16.58 -31.94 -7.44
CA ASP A 43 -17.10 -32.97 -6.55
C ASP A 43 -16.42 -33.21 -5.20
N GLN A 44 -16.92 -32.48 -4.20
CA GLN A 44 -17.47 -33.09 -2.99
C GLN A 44 -18.59 -32.24 -2.40
N GLN A 45 -19.81 -32.78 -2.44
CA GLN A 45 -20.97 -32.27 -1.71
C GLN A 45 -20.66 -32.21 -0.20
N VAL A 46 -20.62 -31.00 0.37
CA VAL A 46 -20.78 -30.81 1.82
C VAL A 46 -21.68 -29.60 2.09
N MET A 47 -22.89 -29.94 2.51
CA MET A 47 -23.87 -29.22 3.32
C MET A 47 -23.76 -27.69 3.47
N MET A 48 -24.80 -27.02 2.99
CA MET A 48 -25.23 -25.68 3.43
C MET A 48 -25.37 -25.62 4.96
N ASN A 49 -24.46 -24.91 5.63
CA ASN A 49 -24.72 -24.20 6.89
C ASN A 49 -23.53 -23.28 7.22
N GLY A 50 -23.80 -21.98 7.36
CA GLY A 50 -22.85 -20.96 7.80
C GLY A 50 -21.95 -20.43 6.69
N GLN A 51 -22.32 -19.29 6.08
CA GLN A 51 -21.34 -18.50 5.34
C GLN A 51 -20.34 -17.92 6.34
N SER A 52 -19.28 -18.66 6.63
CA SER A 52 -18.11 -18.13 7.31
C SER A 52 -17.45 -17.16 6.34
N HIS A 53 -17.75 -15.87 6.50
CA HIS A 53 -16.96 -14.79 5.91
C HIS A 53 -15.64 -14.71 6.69
N GLU A 54 -14.80 -15.73 6.53
CA GLU A 54 -13.47 -15.78 7.08
C GLU A 54 -12.53 -14.88 6.27
N ILE A 55 -11.63 -14.20 6.97
CA ILE A 55 -10.52 -13.51 6.33
C ILE A 55 -9.58 -14.58 5.79
N ASP A 56 -9.68 -14.87 4.50
CA ASP A 56 -8.79 -15.81 3.81
C ASP A 56 -7.75 -15.01 2.99
N TYR A 57 -6.55 -14.90 3.56
CA TYR A 57 -5.41 -14.35 2.85
C TYR A 57 -4.58 -15.48 2.26
N PRO A 58 -4.07 -15.35 1.02
CA PRO A 58 -3.10 -16.29 0.50
C PRO A 58 -1.92 -16.41 1.47
N GLU A 59 -1.62 -17.63 1.92
CA GLU A 59 -0.66 -17.91 2.99
C GLU A 59 0.70 -17.24 2.75
N ALA A 60 1.16 -17.24 1.49
CA ALA A 60 2.41 -16.61 1.07
C ALA A 60 2.47 -15.09 1.30
N THR A 61 1.32 -14.42 1.45
CA THR A 61 1.23 -12.95 1.56
C THR A 61 0.56 -12.47 2.85
N ALA A 62 -0.03 -13.39 3.63
CA ALA A 62 -0.80 -13.06 4.83
C ALA A 62 -0.01 -12.24 5.84
N THR A 63 1.24 -12.62 6.14
CA THR A 63 2.09 -11.89 7.09
C THR A 63 2.34 -10.45 6.65
N LEU A 64 2.67 -10.24 5.36
CA LEU A 64 2.92 -8.92 4.82
C LEU A 64 1.66 -8.04 4.85
N ILE A 65 0.51 -8.60 4.44
CA ILE A 65 -0.77 -7.88 4.45
C ILE A 65 -1.11 -7.45 5.88
N ILE A 66 -1.01 -8.37 6.84
CA ILE A 66 -1.28 -8.08 8.25
C ILE A 66 -0.32 -7.05 8.81
N GLU A 67 0.97 -7.11 8.46
CA GLU A 67 1.93 -6.09 8.86
C GLU A 67 1.52 -4.71 8.34
N ILE A 68 1.09 -4.61 7.08
CA ILE A 68 0.60 -3.35 6.51
C ILE A 68 -0.64 -2.87 7.28
N LYS A 69 -1.64 -3.73 7.52
CA LYS A 69 -2.83 -3.36 8.30
C LYS A 69 -2.47 -2.92 9.71
N ARG A 70 -1.50 -3.56 10.35
CA ARG A 70 -0.97 -3.19 11.66
C ARG A 70 -0.39 -1.77 11.66
N VAL A 71 0.42 -1.44 10.65
CA VAL A 71 1.00 -0.09 10.51
C VAL A 71 -0.10 0.97 10.37
N LEU A 72 -1.09 0.69 9.52
CA LEU A 72 -2.23 1.59 9.28
C LEU A 72 -3.05 1.80 10.57
N TYR A 73 -3.47 0.70 11.20
CA TYR A 73 -4.23 0.69 12.45
C TYR A 73 -3.51 1.48 13.56
N LYS A 74 -2.22 1.19 13.80
CA LYS A 74 -1.45 1.90 14.83
C LYS A 74 -1.27 3.38 14.49
N SER A 75 -1.09 3.72 13.21
CA SER A 75 -0.95 5.11 12.79
C SER A 75 -2.21 5.94 13.03
N HIS A 76 -3.40 5.33 12.93
CA HIS A 76 -4.67 6.02 13.16
C HIS A 76 -4.77 6.59 14.58
N SER A 77 -4.26 5.86 15.59
CA SER A 77 -4.24 6.33 16.98
C SER A 77 -3.42 7.61 17.19
N GLN A 78 -2.41 7.84 16.35
CA GLN A 78 -1.55 9.02 16.42
C GLN A 78 -2.07 10.17 15.55
N ASN A 79 -2.70 9.83 14.42
CA ASN A 79 -3.20 10.81 13.46
C ASN A 79 -4.50 10.29 12.81
N PRO A 80 -5.66 10.54 13.44
CA PRO A 80 -6.94 10.10 12.91
C PRO A 80 -7.18 10.69 11.51
N SER A 81 -7.58 9.83 10.59
CA SER A 81 -7.83 10.20 9.20
C SER A 81 -9.32 10.53 8.97
N LEU A 82 -9.59 11.37 7.96
CA LEU A 82 -10.94 11.51 7.43
C LEU A 82 -11.27 10.30 6.56
N CYS A 83 -12.55 9.96 6.48
CA CYS A 83 -13.06 8.88 5.65
C CYS A 83 -12.65 9.07 4.18
N ASP A 84 -12.02 8.05 3.61
CA ASP A 84 -11.51 8.06 2.23
C ASP A 84 -12.64 8.19 1.19
N ILE A 85 -13.89 7.85 1.57
CA ILE A 85 -15.08 7.88 0.70
C ILE A 85 -15.74 9.27 0.71
N CYS A 86 -16.14 9.77 1.89
CA CYS A 86 -16.89 11.04 1.97
C CYS A 86 -16.03 12.27 2.26
N GLN A 87 -14.83 12.10 2.83
CA GLN A 87 -13.93 13.19 3.22
C GLN A 87 -14.53 14.20 4.21
N THR A 88 -15.66 13.87 4.87
CA THR A 88 -16.36 14.78 5.80
C THR A 88 -16.35 14.31 7.25
N GLN A 89 -16.27 13.01 7.50
CA GLN A 89 -16.28 12.42 8.83
C GLN A 89 -14.97 11.73 9.12
N ASN A 90 -14.63 11.57 10.40
CA ASN A 90 -13.51 10.71 10.79
C ASN A 90 -13.77 9.28 10.34
N ALA A 91 -12.72 8.62 9.86
CA ALA A 91 -12.81 7.21 9.57
C ALA A 91 -12.88 6.40 10.88
N THR A 92 -13.66 5.33 10.88
CA THR A 92 -13.87 4.46 12.04
C THR A 92 -13.47 3.02 11.76
N TYR A 93 -13.31 2.66 10.49
CA TYR A 93 -13.00 1.31 10.04
C TYR A 93 -11.88 1.33 9.00
N LEU A 94 -10.99 0.34 9.07
CA LEU A 94 -9.98 0.03 8.06
C LEU A 94 -10.43 -1.21 7.29
N ASN A 95 -10.43 -1.09 5.96
CA ASN A 95 -10.77 -2.19 5.06
C ASN A 95 -9.76 -3.33 5.18
N MET A 96 -10.23 -4.57 5.36
CA MET A 96 -9.36 -5.75 5.51
C MET A 96 -9.05 -6.50 4.21
N HIS A 97 -9.46 -5.99 3.04
CA HIS A 97 -9.07 -6.55 1.76
C HIS A 97 -7.53 -6.48 1.56
N PRO A 98 -6.89 -7.51 0.97
CA PRO A 98 -5.44 -7.53 0.73
C PRO A 98 -4.87 -6.33 -0.02
N SER A 99 -5.61 -5.84 -1.03
CA SER A 99 -5.16 -4.75 -1.91
C SER A 99 -5.75 -3.38 -1.56
N CYS A 100 -6.70 -3.30 -0.62
CA CYS A 100 -7.37 -2.03 -0.30
C CYS A 100 -6.99 -1.55 1.10
N HIS A 101 -6.43 -0.35 1.20
CA HIS A 101 -6.01 0.25 2.46
C HIS A 101 -6.90 1.43 2.88
N SER A 102 -8.12 1.50 2.33
CA SER A 102 -9.05 2.58 2.60
C SER A 102 -9.57 2.53 4.04
N GLU A 103 -9.71 3.72 4.62
CA GLU A 103 -10.39 3.92 5.89
C GLU A 103 -11.74 4.59 5.63
N ALA A 104 -12.80 4.05 6.21
CA ALA A 104 -14.17 4.51 5.99
C ALA A 104 -14.89 4.84 7.30
N CYS A 105 -15.81 5.81 7.25
CA CYS A 105 -16.75 6.03 8.36
C CYS A 105 -17.90 5.02 8.28
N ARG A 106 -18.58 4.82 9.41
CA ARG A 106 -19.74 3.92 9.50
C ARG A 106 -20.81 4.19 8.44
N ILE A 107 -21.18 5.46 8.24
CA ILE A 107 -22.24 5.87 7.31
C ILE A 107 -21.93 5.46 5.87
N CYS A 108 -20.67 5.55 5.45
CA CYS A 108 -20.27 5.13 4.11
C CYS A 108 -20.34 3.61 3.94
N LEU A 109 -20.12 2.86 5.02
CA LEU A 109 -20.17 1.39 5.00
C LEU A 109 -21.59 0.82 5.19
N ASP A 110 -22.51 1.56 5.80
CA ASP A 110 -23.92 1.14 5.97
C ASP A 110 -24.63 0.94 4.62
N ASN A 111 -24.22 1.69 3.59
CA ASN A 111 -24.70 1.52 2.21
C ASN A 111 -23.83 0.48 1.47
N TYR A 112 -23.74 -0.72 2.03
CA TYR A 112 -22.85 -1.75 1.53
C TYR A 112 -23.11 -2.10 0.06
N VAL A 113 -22.06 -1.98 -0.76
CA VAL A 113 -22.00 -2.51 -2.12
C VAL A 113 -20.75 -3.37 -2.19
N GLU A 114 -20.83 -4.60 -2.69
CA GLU A 114 -19.65 -5.47 -2.73
C GLU A 114 -18.64 -4.97 -3.77
N ASP A 115 -17.60 -4.29 -3.30
CA ASP A 115 -16.47 -3.81 -4.09
C ASP A 115 -15.17 -3.76 -3.24
N GLU A 116 -14.04 -3.37 -3.85
CA GLU A 116 -12.77 -3.29 -3.11
C GLU A 116 -12.78 -2.23 -2.00
N LYS A 117 -13.55 -1.14 -2.15
CA LYS A 117 -13.63 -0.03 -1.18
C LYS A 117 -14.55 -0.39 0.01
N HIS A 118 -15.55 -1.22 -0.24
CA HIS A 118 -16.56 -1.69 0.69
C HIS A 118 -16.44 -3.21 0.84
N TYR A 119 -15.24 -3.68 1.17
CA TYR A 119 -15.03 -5.09 1.45
C TYR A 119 -15.87 -5.52 2.67
N PRO A 120 -16.43 -6.76 2.74
CA PRO A 120 -17.28 -7.14 3.87
C PRO A 120 -16.62 -7.00 5.24
N ILE A 121 -15.31 -7.29 5.32
CA ILE A 121 -14.61 -7.38 6.59
C ILE A 121 -13.81 -6.10 6.85
N GLN A 122 -14.01 -5.54 8.03
CA GLN A 122 -13.53 -4.23 8.44
C GLN A 122 -12.93 -4.32 9.84
N LEU A 123 -11.78 -3.68 10.05
CA LEU A 123 -11.15 -3.53 11.37
C LEU A 123 -11.60 -2.20 11.98
N GLN A 124 -12.25 -2.23 13.13
CA GLN A 124 -12.61 -1.02 13.86
C GLN A 124 -11.35 -0.38 14.46
N LEU A 125 -11.11 0.89 14.15
CA LEU A 125 -9.85 1.58 14.46
C LEU A 125 -9.70 1.94 15.94
N ASP A 126 -10.80 2.09 16.68
CA ASP A 126 -10.78 2.44 18.11
C ASP A 126 -10.56 1.22 19.02
N THR A 127 -11.15 0.08 18.65
CA THR A 127 -11.19 -1.13 19.49
C THR A 127 -10.24 -2.21 19.00
N GLY A 128 -9.83 -2.17 17.74
CA GLY A 128 -9.10 -3.25 17.09
C GLY A 128 -9.96 -4.47 16.79
N ASP A 129 -11.29 -4.39 16.95
CA ASP A 129 -12.21 -5.50 16.68
C ASP A 129 -12.50 -5.65 15.18
N LEU A 130 -12.73 -6.89 14.73
CA LEU A 130 -13.11 -7.17 13.35
C LEU A 130 -14.64 -7.28 13.21
N TYR A 131 -15.18 -6.71 12.15
CA TYR A 131 -16.60 -6.73 11.84
C TYR A 131 -16.86 -7.14 10.39
N CYS A 132 -17.94 -7.88 10.19
CA CYS A 132 -18.48 -8.24 8.89
C CYS A 132 -19.76 -7.44 8.60
N PHE A 133 -19.71 -6.55 7.61
CA PHE A 133 -20.83 -5.70 7.16
C PHE A 133 -21.82 -6.43 6.23
N LYS A 134 -21.49 -7.65 5.80
CA LYS A 134 -22.37 -8.50 4.97
C LYS A 134 -23.16 -9.52 5.79
N CYS A 135 -22.65 -9.90 6.96
CA CYS A 135 -23.17 -10.99 7.77
C CYS A 135 -24.51 -10.67 8.46
N SER A 136 -24.84 -9.39 8.62
CA SER A 136 -26.11 -8.92 9.18
C SER A 136 -26.52 -7.62 8.49
N LYS A 137 -27.84 -7.46 8.27
CA LYS A 137 -28.40 -6.33 7.52
C LYS A 137 -28.61 -5.06 8.36
N GLU A 138 -28.76 -5.22 9.67
CA GLU A 138 -29.11 -4.12 10.58
C GLU A 138 -27.86 -3.55 11.27
N GLU A 139 -26.95 -4.43 11.69
CA GLU A 139 -25.68 -4.05 12.30
C GLU A 139 -24.54 -4.98 11.86
N PRO A 140 -23.30 -4.48 11.69
CA PRO A 140 -22.12 -5.27 11.42
C PRO A 140 -21.92 -6.32 12.50
N HIS A 141 -21.74 -7.55 12.05
CA HIS A 141 -21.51 -8.68 12.93
C HIS A 141 -20.05 -8.67 13.40
N LYS A 142 -19.81 -8.60 14.70
CA LYS A 142 -18.46 -8.78 15.25
C LYS A 142 -17.97 -10.19 14.93
N LEU A 143 -16.79 -10.29 14.33
CA LEU A 143 -16.11 -11.55 14.10
C LEU A 143 -15.32 -11.89 15.37
N ASP A 144 -15.71 -12.94 16.07
CA ASP A 144 -15.01 -13.44 17.24
C ASP A 144 -14.98 -14.98 17.27
N GLY A 145 -14.16 -15.54 18.17
CA GLY A 145 -14.19 -16.97 18.49
C GLY A 145 -13.50 -17.93 17.51
N THR A 146 -13.11 -17.50 16.31
CA THR A 146 -12.35 -18.36 15.38
C THR A 146 -10.84 -18.25 15.57
N ALA A 147 -10.11 -19.35 15.37
CA ALA A 147 -8.64 -19.38 15.49
C ALA A 147 -7.97 -18.39 14.52
N THR A 148 -8.51 -18.24 13.31
CA THR A 148 -8.02 -17.31 12.28
C THR A 148 -8.17 -15.86 12.72
N VAL A 149 -9.35 -15.47 13.22
CA VAL A 149 -9.62 -14.12 13.72
C VAL A 149 -8.72 -13.81 14.91
N ASN A 150 -8.60 -14.72 15.87
CA ASN A 150 -7.73 -14.54 17.02
C ASN A 150 -6.27 -14.32 16.61
N LYS A 151 -5.74 -15.13 15.68
CA LYS A 151 -4.36 -14.98 15.18
C LYS A 151 -4.13 -13.63 14.49
N ILE A 152 -5.11 -13.15 13.72
CA ILE A 152 -5.05 -11.82 13.08
C ILE A 152 -5.03 -10.72 14.14
N LEU A 153 -5.95 -10.78 15.11
CA LEU A 153 -6.04 -9.80 16.20
C LEU A 153 -4.78 -9.78 17.06
N GLU A 154 -4.21 -10.95 17.39
CA GLU A 154 -2.92 -11.07 18.08
C GLU A 154 -1.80 -10.39 17.28
N SER A 155 -1.77 -10.60 15.96
CA SER A 155 -0.73 -10.02 15.10
C SER A 155 -0.86 -8.50 14.96
N LEU A 156 -2.09 -7.98 14.85
CA LEU A 156 -2.37 -6.55 14.79
C LEU A 156 -2.01 -5.84 16.10
N ASN A 157 -2.29 -6.47 17.23
CA ASN A 157 -2.03 -5.90 18.56
C ASN A 157 -0.62 -6.21 19.09
N ALA A 158 0.15 -7.09 18.42
CA ALA A 158 1.51 -7.40 18.81
C ALA A 158 2.38 -6.13 18.89
N PRO A 159 3.24 -6.00 19.92
CA PRO A 159 4.22 -4.92 19.96
C PRO A 159 5.15 -5.00 18.76
N GLU A 160 5.67 -3.86 18.33
CA GLU A 160 6.67 -3.84 17.26
C GLU A 160 7.98 -4.41 17.80
N SER A 161 8.50 -5.45 17.15
CA SER A 161 9.82 -5.99 17.49
C SER A 161 10.89 -5.05 16.97
N GLU A 162 11.81 -4.65 17.84
CA GLU A 162 12.95 -3.79 17.49
C GLU A 162 13.80 -4.42 16.36
N GLN A 163 13.97 -5.75 16.39
CA GLN A 163 14.70 -6.48 15.34
C GLN A 163 13.98 -6.44 13.98
N GLU A 164 12.65 -6.57 13.97
CA GLU A 164 11.85 -6.46 12.73
C GLU A 164 11.94 -5.06 12.15
N LEU A 165 11.81 -4.04 13.00
CA LEU A 165 11.95 -2.65 12.61
C LEU A 165 13.34 -2.37 12.01
N ASP A 166 14.41 -2.87 12.62
CA ASP A 166 15.77 -2.70 12.10
C ASP A 166 16.00 -3.37 10.74
N LEU A 167 15.47 -4.58 10.55
CA LEU A 167 15.52 -5.25 9.26
C LEU A 167 14.77 -4.43 8.19
N ARG A 168 13.60 -3.91 8.54
CA ARG A 168 12.81 -3.06 7.64
C ARG A 168 13.52 -1.74 7.32
N ARG A 169 14.10 -1.06 8.31
CA ARG A 169 14.92 0.15 8.11
C ARG A 169 16.04 -0.10 7.11
N LYS A 170 16.79 -1.20 7.27
CA LYS A 170 17.87 -1.59 6.34
C LYS A 170 17.35 -1.86 4.94
N ALA A 171 16.25 -2.60 4.80
CA ALA A 171 15.65 -2.91 3.51
C ALA A 171 15.19 -1.64 2.77
N GLU A 172 14.49 -0.74 3.46
CA GLU A 172 13.99 0.51 2.89
C GLU A 172 15.12 1.52 2.61
N HIS A 173 16.18 1.51 3.42
CA HIS A 173 17.38 2.30 3.13
C HIS A 173 18.04 1.83 1.82
N MET A 174 18.15 0.51 1.63
CA MET A 174 18.68 -0.07 0.39
C MET A 174 17.78 0.24 -0.81
N LEU A 175 16.46 0.19 -0.65
CA LEU A 175 15.50 0.57 -1.68
C LEU A 175 15.70 2.04 -2.09
N TYR A 176 15.85 2.95 -1.13
CA TYR A 176 16.11 4.37 -1.41
C TYR A 176 17.46 4.59 -2.13
N ILE A 177 18.51 3.84 -1.77
CA ILE A 177 19.79 3.91 -2.50
C ILE A 177 19.62 3.47 -3.96
N GLN A 178 18.83 2.43 -4.22
CA GLN A 178 18.54 1.97 -5.57
C GLN A 178 17.79 3.04 -6.37
N GLU A 179 16.78 3.66 -5.75
CA GLU A 179 16.05 4.81 -6.32
C GLU A 179 17.02 5.92 -6.75
N LEU A 180 18.01 6.27 -5.92
CA LEU A 180 18.97 7.32 -6.27
C LEU A 180 19.92 6.94 -7.41
N ARG A 181 20.38 5.68 -7.48
CA ARG A 181 21.52 5.27 -8.34
C ARG A 181 21.15 4.69 -9.69
N ARG A 182 19.99 4.04 -9.82
CA ARG A 182 19.71 3.12 -10.95
C ARG A 182 18.39 3.38 -11.64
N GLU A 183 17.73 4.48 -11.31
CA GLU A 183 16.37 4.69 -11.76
C GLU A 183 16.32 5.31 -13.15
N ASP A 184 15.48 4.74 -14.00
CA ASP A 184 15.20 5.19 -15.35
C ASP A 184 14.31 6.44 -15.28
N MET A 185 14.87 7.60 -15.65
CA MET A 185 14.15 8.88 -15.63
C MET A 185 13.00 8.96 -16.64
N SER A 186 12.90 8.01 -17.58
CA SER A 186 11.74 7.92 -18.49
C SER A 186 10.47 7.42 -17.79
N LEU A 187 10.62 6.81 -16.62
CA LEU A 187 9.48 6.33 -15.84
C LEU A 187 8.63 7.48 -15.33
N LYS A 188 7.38 7.13 -15.02
CA LYS A 188 6.46 8.04 -14.32
C LYS A 188 6.96 8.27 -12.89
N HIS A 189 6.82 9.50 -12.42
CA HIS A 189 7.12 9.91 -11.06
C HIS A 189 5.86 10.37 -10.33
N TYR A 190 5.88 10.14 -9.03
CA TYR A 190 4.85 10.55 -8.09
C TYR A 190 5.39 11.63 -7.15
N PHE A 191 4.47 12.38 -6.56
CA PHE A 191 4.76 13.39 -5.57
C PHE A 191 4.41 12.88 -4.17
N VAL A 192 5.38 12.98 -3.26
CA VAL A 192 5.23 12.61 -1.85
C VAL A 192 5.39 13.87 -1.01
N GLU A 193 4.42 14.19 -0.14
CA GLU A 193 4.51 15.35 0.74
C GLU A 193 5.84 15.34 1.53
N LYS A 194 6.55 16.49 1.51
CA LYS A 194 7.90 16.61 2.06
C LYS A 194 7.98 16.22 3.53
N GLN A 195 6.93 16.55 4.29
CA GLN A 195 6.89 16.24 5.71
C GLN A 195 6.86 14.73 5.95
N TRP A 196 6.03 13.98 5.19
CA TRP A 196 5.99 12.53 5.27
C TRP A 196 7.33 11.92 4.82
N GLY A 197 7.88 12.41 3.70
CA GLY A 197 9.20 11.98 3.19
C GLY A 197 10.33 12.16 4.21
N ARG A 198 10.30 13.23 5.01
CA ARG A 198 11.25 13.45 6.12
C ARG A 198 11.11 12.43 7.24
N VAL A 199 9.89 12.08 7.64
CA VAL A 199 9.67 11.07 8.69
C VAL A 199 10.15 9.70 8.19
N TRP A 200 9.83 9.35 6.94
CA TRP A 200 10.32 8.12 6.32
C TRP A 200 11.86 8.10 6.20
N MET A 201 12.48 9.23 5.85
CA MET A 201 13.94 9.37 5.85
C MET A 201 14.54 9.15 7.23
N LEU A 202 13.95 9.71 8.29
CA LEU A 202 14.41 9.50 9.67
C LEU A 202 14.26 8.03 10.07
N PHE A 203 13.10 7.42 9.80
CA PHE A 203 12.85 5.99 10.03
C PHE A 203 13.98 5.13 9.46
N ARG A 204 14.26 5.24 8.16
CA ARG A 204 15.24 4.37 7.47
C ARG A 204 16.70 4.68 7.80
N THR A 205 17.02 5.79 8.47
CA THR A 205 18.42 6.21 8.73
C THR A 205 18.79 6.26 10.20
N ARG A 206 17.82 6.38 11.10
CA ARG A 206 18.06 6.57 12.53
C ARG A 206 17.32 5.52 13.36
N GLU A 207 18.11 4.72 14.06
CA GLU A 207 17.63 3.75 15.06
C GLU A 207 16.70 4.39 16.10
N GLY A 208 15.68 3.65 16.51
CA GLY A 208 14.64 4.12 17.43
C GLY A 208 13.62 5.09 16.83
N SER A 209 13.78 5.54 15.57
CA SER A 209 12.77 6.39 14.93
C SER A 209 11.49 5.60 14.64
N PRO A 210 10.31 6.19 14.84
CA PRO A 210 9.03 5.52 14.60
C PRO A 210 8.76 5.33 13.11
N LEU A 211 7.85 4.41 12.77
CA LEU A 211 7.32 4.28 11.42
C LEU A 211 6.58 5.57 10.99
N PRO A 212 6.62 5.94 9.70
CA PRO A 212 6.03 7.19 9.22
C PRO A 212 4.50 7.21 9.15
N GLY A 213 3.84 6.05 9.32
CA GLY A 213 2.38 5.93 9.12
C GLY A 213 1.95 6.15 7.67
N ARG A 214 0.66 6.43 7.45
CA ARG A 214 0.10 6.65 6.10
C ARG A 214 0.73 7.81 5.37
N ILE A 215 0.94 7.66 4.06
CA ILE A 215 1.35 8.77 3.20
C ILE A 215 0.22 9.79 3.19
N THR A 216 0.52 11.02 3.57
CA THR A 216 -0.42 12.13 3.48
C THR A 216 -0.02 13.04 2.32
N ASN A 217 -0.96 13.35 1.43
CA ASN A 217 -0.75 14.27 0.31
C ASN A 217 -1.70 15.47 0.36
N ASN A 218 -2.34 15.71 1.51
CA ASN A 218 -3.37 16.74 1.67
C ASN A 218 -2.82 18.14 1.42
N LYS A 219 -1.56 18.42 1.79
CA LYS A 219 -0.95 19.73 1.54
C LYS A 219 -0.53 19.97 0.08
N LEU A 220 -0.62 18.94 -0.76
CA LEU A 220 -0.39 19.06 -2.19
C LEU A 220 -1.70 19.38 -2.94
N ALA A 221 -2.85 19.24 -2.27
CA ALA A 221 -4.17 19.40 -2.84
C ALA A 221 -4.69 20.84 -2.67
N ARG A 222 -5.45 21.30 -3.67
CA ARG A 222 -6.43 22.37 -3.50
C ARG A 222 -7.69 21.83 -2.81
N ASN A 223 -8.58 22.74 -2.42
CA ASN A 223 -9.88 22.41 -1.81
C ASN A 223 -10.77 21.50 -2.68
N ASN A 224 -10.55 21.46 -4.00
CA ASN A 224 -11.27 20.61 -4.96
C ASN A 224 -10.52 19.30 -5.27
N SER A 225 -9.52 18.92 -4.47
CA SER A 225 -8.71 17.70 -4.64
C SER A 225 -7.90 17.62 -5.94
N THR A 226 -7.71 18.75 -6.65
CA THR A 226 -6.71 18.85 -7.71
C THR A 226 -5.37 19.25 -7.13
N LEU A 227 -4.28 18.90 -7.80
CA LEU A 227 -2.93 19.33 -7.42
C LEU A 227 -2.88 20.87 -7.32
N ASP A 228 -2.20 21.43 -6.32
CA ASP A 228 -1.96 22.86 -6.25
C ASP A 228 -0.77 23.27 -7.15
N PRO A 229 -0.95 24.08 -8.21
CA PRO A 229 0.15 24.52 -9.06
C PRO A 229 1.17 25.41 -8.34
N ASN A 230 0.85 25.90 -7.13
CA ASN A 230 1.73 26.74 -6.34
C ASN A 230 2.74 25.95 -5.51
N ILE A 231 2.64 24.62 -5.43
CA ILE A 231 3.63 23.80 -4.75
C ILE A 231 5.03 23.98 -5.37
N ARG A 232 6.05 23.66 -4.59
CA ARG A 232 7.45 23.67 -5.03
C ARG A 232 7.96 22.25 -5.01
N LEU A 233 8.59 21.84 -6.11
CA LEU A 233 9.20 20.53 -6.27
C LEU A 233 10.72 20.69 -6.39
N PRO A 234 11.52 19.66 -6.04
CA PRO A 234 12.95 19.67 -6.31
C PRO A 234 13.20 19.70 -7.82
N MET A 235 14.23 20.44 -8.23
CA MET A 235 14.71 20.50 -9.62
C MET A 235 15.93 19.59 -9.84
N ASP A 236 16.51 19.06 -8.78
CA ASP A 236 17.72 18.26 -8.82
C ASP A 236 17.53 17.04 -7.91
N LYS A 237 17.70 15.86 -8.49
CA LYS A 237 17.56 14.57 -7.82
C LYS A 237 18.55 14.38 -6.67
N TYR A 238 19.78 14.90 -6.78
CA TYR A 238 20.85 14.65 -5.83
C TYR A 238 21.03 15.79 -4.82
N ARG A 239 20.48 16.96 -5.11
CA ARG A 239 20.59 18.12 -4.22
C ARG A 239 19.38 18.21 -3.28
N PRO A 240 19.61 18.19 -1.95
CA PRO A 240 18.55 18.46 -0.98
C PRO A 240 17.92 19.83 -1.23
N SER A 241 16.60 19.86 -1.36
CA SER A 241 15.83 21.10 -1.52
C SER A 241 14.88 21.26 -0.32
N PRO A 242 15.28 21.99 0.73
CA PRO A 242 14.50 22.08 1.98
C PRO A 242 13.22 22.90 1.84
N GLU A 243 13.14 23.79 0.84
CA GLU A 243 12.00 24.69 0.58
C GLU A 243 10.91 24.07 -0.33
N THR A 244 10.96 22.75 -0.55
CA THR A 244 9.97 22.05 -1.38
C THR A 244 8.79 21.57 -0.55
N HIS A 245 7.62 21.50 -1.17
CA HIS A 245 6.40 20.99 -0.56
C HIS A 245 6.27 19.48 -0.72
N ALA A 246 6.91 18.92 -1.76
CA ALA A 246 6.99 17.49 -2.02
C ALA A 246 8.39 17.06 -2.45
N ASP A 247 8.64 15.77 -2.37
CA ASP A 247 9.70 15.04 -3.06
C ASP A 247 9.14 14.37 -4.31
N ILE A 248 9.98 14.18 -5.32
CA ILE A 248 9.67 13.42 -6.54
C ILE A 248 10.27 12.03 -6.39
N VAL A 249 9.46 10.99 -6.55
CA VAL A 249 9.88 9.59 -6.47
C VAL A 249 9.43 8.82 -7.71
N SER A 250 10.19 7.81 -8.14
CA SER A 250 9.75 6.95 -9.22
C SER A 250 8.46 6.19 -8.89
N VAL A 251 7.77 5.74 -9.94
CA VAL A 251 6.64 4.80 -9.81
C VAL A 251 7.02 3.52 -9.08
N LYS A 252 8.27 3.05 -9.18
CA LYS A 252 8.69 1.83 -8.48
C LYS A 252 8.73 2.04 -6.97
N LEU A 253 9.36 3.14 -6.53
CA LEU A 253 9.38 3.50 -5.13
C LEU A 253 7.97 3.82 -4.63
N TRP A 254 7.19 4.58 -5.41
CA TRP A 254 5.80 4.88 -5.09
C TRP A 254 4.98 3.62 -4.82
N ASN A 255 4.99 2.65 -5.74
CA ASN A 255 4.22 1.41 -5.59
C ASN A 255 4.61 0.63 -4.32
N TYR A 256 5.90 0.63 -3.96
CA TYR A 256 6.34 0.04 -2.71
C TYR A 256 5.76 0.80 -1.51
N LEU A 257 5.90 2.13 -1.48
CA LEU A 257 5.48 2.94 -0.33
C LEU A 257 3.95 2.91 -0.16
N GLU A 258 3.19 3.01 -1.25
CA GLU A 258 1.73 2.89 -1.25
C GLU A 258 1.29 1.53 -0.70
N LYS A 259 1.94 0.44 -1.13
CA LYS A 259 1.65 -0.89 -0.59
C LYS A 259 2.05 -1.02 0.87
N ALA A 260 3.21 -0.49 1.27
CA ALA A 260 3.79 -0.68 2.60
C ALA A 260 3.13 0.19 3.69
N TYR A 261 2.60 1.35 3.30
CA TYR A 261 2.12 2.38 4.22
C TYR A 261 0.70 2.86 3.94
N GLY A 262 0.11 2.52 2.80
CA GLY A 262 -1.12 3.13 2.34
C GLY A 262 -1.00 4.62 2.05
N VAL A 263 -2.01 5.17 1.39
CA VAL A 263 -2.10 6.58 1.04
C VAL A 263 -3.42 7.13 1.57
N GLN A 264 -3.37 8.28 2.22
CA GLN A 264 -4.54 9.06 2.59
C GLN A 264 -4.81 10.11 1.51
N GLY A 265 -6.02 10.08 0.94
CA GLY A 265 -6.40 10.95 -0.17
C GLY A 265 -5.81 10.53 -1.52
N LYS A 266 -5.65 11.49 -2.43
CA LYS A 266 -5.24 11.23 -3.81
C LYS A 266 -3.71 11.15 -3.96
N ALA A 267 -3.25 10.14 -4.70
CA ALA A 267 -1.90 10.07 -5.23
C ALA A 267 -1.73 11.07 -6.39
N TYR A 268 -0.76 11.99 -6.29
CA TYR A 268 -0.46 12.94 -7.34
C TYR A 268 0.79 12.54 -8.12
N ASN A 269 0.75 12.70 -9.44
CA ASN A 269 1.84 12.35 -10.33
C ASN A 269 1.95 13.29 -11.53
N GLU A 270 2.88 13.00 -12.43
CA GLU A 270 3.12 13.78 -13.65
C GLU A 270 1.90 13.88 -14.60
N ASP A 271 0.93 12.99 -14.52
CA ASP A 271 -0.28 13.10 -15.34
C ASP A 271 -1.27 14.14 -14.76
N ASP A 272 -1.08 14.61 -13.52
CA ASP A 272 -1.94 15.62 -12.92
C ASP A 272 -1.56 17.07 -13.34
N ILE A 273 -0.42 17.25 -14.03
CA ILE A 273 0.10 18.56 -14.48
C ILE A 273 -0.27 18.87 -15.94
N ILE A 274 -1.57 18.79 -16.28
CA ILE A 274 -2.06 18.95 -17.67
C ILE A 274 -2.32 20.43 -18.04
N ALA A 275 -3.00 21.18 -17.17
CA ALA A 275 -3.45 22.54 -17.47
C ALA A 275 -2.29 23.57 -17.62
N PRO A 276 -2.51 24.72 -18.28
CA PRO A 276 -1.49 25.75 -18.45
C PRO A 276 -0.91 26.28 -17.13
N GLU A 277 -1.72 26.33 -16.07
CA GLU A 277 -1.30 26.77 -14.74
C GLU A 277 -0.16 25.93 -14.12
N TYR A 278 0.02 24.68 -14.56
CA TYR A 278 1.08 23.79 -14.08
C TYR A 278 2.41 23.94 -14.84
N ALA A 279 2.57 24.96 -15.69
CA ALA A 279 3.78 25.16 -16.49
C ALA A 279 5.07 25.14 -15.66
N ARG A 280 5.06 25.76 -14.48
CA ARG A 280 6.20 25.76 -13.55
C ARG A 280 6.51 24.37 -12.98
N LEU A 281 5.49 23.58 -12.66
CA LEU A 281 5.70 22.22 -12.15
C LEU A 281 6.27 21.30 -13.22
N ARG A 282 5.81 21.43 -14.48
CA ARG A 282 6.39 20.70 -15.62
C ARG A 282 7.90 20.97 -15.74
N VAL A 283 8.31 22.23 -15.63
CA VAL A 283 9.75 22.59 -15.64
C VAL A 283 10.51 21.92 -14.49
N TYR A 284 9.97 21.93 -13.26
CA TYR A 284 10.63 21.25 -12.14
C TYR A 284 10.81 19.75 -12.37
N VAL A 285 9.80 19.06 -12.88
CA VAL A 285 9.86 17.63 -13.18
C VAL A 285 10.87 17.37 -14.31
N ASP A 286 10.86 18.18 -15.37
CA ASP A 286 11.79 18.06 -16.49
C ASP A 286 13.24 18.26 -16.06
N ASP A 287 13.50 19.29 -15.24
CA ASP A 287 14.83 19.58 -14.71
C ASP A 287 15.30 18.46 -13.77
N PHE A 288 14.42 17.98 -12.89
CA PHE A 288 14.70 16.84 -12.02
C PHE A 288 15.10 15.60 -12.82
N LYS A 289 14.36 15.28 -13.88
CA LYS A 289 14.66 14.14 -14.76
C LYS A 289 15.96 14.31 -15.54
N LYS A 290 16.31 15.54 -15.91
CA LYS A 290 17.56 15.83 -16.63
C LYS A 290 18.77 15.95 -15.72
N SER A 291 18.57 16.16 -14.41
CA SER A 291 19.67 16.42 -13.47
C SER A 291 20.66 15.27 -13.37
N ILE A 292 20.25 14.02 -13.68
CA ILE A 292 21.17 12.87 -13.75
C ILE A 292 22.33 13.09 -14.73
N ASN A 293 22.11 13.86 -15.80
CA ASN A 293 23.14 14.14 -16.80
C ASN A 293 24.18 15.15 -16.29
N LEU A 294 23.88 15.88 -15.21
CA LEU A 294 24.79 16.81 -14.56
C LEU A 294 25.74 16.09 -13.58
N TYR A 295 25.44 14.84 -13.24
CA TYR A 295 26.17 14.02 -12.27
C TYR A 295 26.42 12.60 -12.84
N PRO A 296 27.27 12.46 -13.88
CA PRO A 296 27.57 11.19 -14.54
C PRO A 296 28.33 10.19 -13.64
#